data_AF-A0A8T2SEN9-F1
#
_entry.id   AF-A0A8T2SEN9-F1
#
_cell.length_a   1.000
_cell.length_b   1.000
_cell.length_c   1.000
_cell.angle_alpha   90.00
_cell.angle_beta   90.00
_cell.angle_gamma   90.00
#
_symmetry.space_group_name_H-M   'P 1'
#
loop_
_entity.id
_entity.type
_entity.pdbx_description
1 polymer ?
#
loop_
_entity_poly.entity_id
_entity_poly.type
_entity_poly.pdbx_seq_one_letter_code
_entity_poly.pdbx_strand_id
1 'polypeptide(L)'
;MDLDAVFEQKNEIAKSVADELEKAMTTYGFEIVQTLIVDIIPDETVKRAMNEINAAARLRVATQEKAEAEKILQVKRAEAEAEAKYLSGQGVARQRQAIVDGLRESVLNFSHNVPGTTAKDVLDMVLLTQYFDTMRDIGASAKSSTVFIPHGPGAVRDIAEQIRNGLLQGEAASSML
;
A
#
# COMPACT_ATOMS: atom_id res chain seq x y z
N MET A 1 -38.03 -12.35 29.58
CA MET A 1 -36.80 -13.05 29.98
C MET A 1 -36.18 -13.58 28.71
N ASP A 2 -34.91 -13.27 28.45
CA ASP A 2 -34.19 -13.91 27.35
C ASP A 2 -34.16 -15.41 27.60
N LEU A 3 -34.26 -16.23 26.55
CA LEU A 3 -34.29 -17.68 26.71
C LEU A 3 -33.00 -18.19 27.39
N ASP A 4 -31.89 -17.49 27.18
CA ASP A 4 -30.61 -17.73 27.86
C ASP A 4 -30.68 -17.48 29.37
N ALA A 5 -31.44 -16.46 29.82
CA ALA A 5 -31.63 -16.19 31.24
C ALA A 5 -32.40 -17.32 31.95
N VAL A 6 -33.31 -18.01 31.23
CA VAL A 6 -34.05 -19.17 31.74
C VAL A 6 -33.12 -20.38 31.93
N PHE A 7 -32.08 -20.51 31.10
CA PHE A 7 -31.06 -21.55 31.27
C PHE A 7 -30.07 -21.24 32.39
N GLU A 8 -29.69 -19.98 32.58
CA GLU A 8 -28.82 -19.57 33.70
C GLU A 8 -29.54 -19.62 35.05
N GLN A 9 -30.85 -19.33 35.09
CA GLN A 9 -31.65 -19.24 36.31
C GLN A 9 -32.42 -20.53 36.66
N LYS A 10 -32.00 -21.71 36.15
CA LYS A 10 -32.68 -22.99 36.44
C LYS A 10 -32.94 -23.23 37.94
N ASN A 11 -31.97 -22.88 38.79
CA ASN A 11 -32.10 -23.05 40.25
C ASN A 11 -33.13 -22.09 40.86
N GLU A 12 -33.25 -20.88 40.31
CA GLU A 12 -34.18 -19.87 40.81
C GLU A 12 -35.63 -20.23 40.42
N ILE A 13 -35.82 -20.76 39.21
CA ILE A 13 -37.10 -21.30 38.76
C ILE A 13 -37.49 -22.52 39.60
N ALA A 14 -36.55 -23.44 39.85
CA ALA A 14 -36.82 -24.62 40.68
C ALA A 14 -37.29 -24.22 42.09
N LYS A 15 -36.63 -23.23 42.69
CA LYS A 15 -36.99 -22.69 44.00
C LYS A 15 -38.37 -22.02 43.99
N SER A 16 -38.66 -21.18 42.98
CA SER A 16 -39.98 -20.56 42.84
C SER A 16 -41.10 -21.59 42.67
N VAL A 17 -40.83 -22.70 41.99
CA VAL A 17 -41.80 -23.81 41.85
C VAL A 17 -41.96 -24.59 43.16
N ALA A 18 -40.87 -24.81 43.92
CA ALA A 18 -40.94 -25.46 45.23
C ALA A 18 -41.81 -24.65 46.20
N ASP A 19 -41.52 -23.34 46.34
CA ASP A 19 -42.22 -22.46 47.28
C ASP A 19 -43.73 -22.39 46.99
N GLU A 20 -44.12 -22.45 45.71
CA GLU A 20 -45.53 -22.40 45.31
C GLU A 20 -46.23 -23.74 45.54
N LEU A 21 -45.54 -24.86 45.29
CA LEU A 21 -46.09 -26.21 45.47
C LEU A 21 -46.16 -26.60 46.95
N GLU A 22 -45.19 -26.17 47.76
CA GLU A 22 -45.14 -26.42 49.20
C GLU A 22 -46.39 -25.87 49.90
N LYS A 23 -46.79 -24.63 49.63
CA LYS A 23 -48.01 -24.01 50.18
C LYS A 23 -49.27 -24.87 49.95
N ALA A 24 -49.41 -25.47 48.77
CA ALA A 24 -50.54 -26.32 48.44
C ALA A 24 -50.45 -27.70 49.10
N MET A 25 -49.25 -28.28 49.16
CA MET A 25 -49.02 -29.64 49.63
C MET A 25 -48.99 -29.78 51.15
N THR A 26 -48.61 -28.73 51.89
CA THR A 26 -48.67 -28.72 53.36
C THR A 26 -50.10 -28.95 53.87
N THR A 27 -51.11 -28.47 53.13
CA THR A 27 -52.54 -28.67 53.48
C THR A 27 -52.95 -30.15 53.42
N TYR A 28 -52.24 -30.95 52.64
CA TYR A 28 -52.45 -32.39 52.51
C TYR A 28 -51.47 -33.23 53.35
N GLY A 29 -50.60 -32.59 54.13
CA GLY A 29 -49.63 -33.26 55.00
C GLY A 29 -48.35 -33.75 54.30
N PHE A 30 -48.05 -33.26 53.09
CA PHE A 30 -46.82 -33.59 52.36
C PHE A 30 -45.79 -32.44 52.44
N GLU A 31 -44.52 -32.79 52.67
CA GLU A 31 -43.37 -31.87 52.69
C GLU A 31 -42.52 -32.07 51.44
N ILE A 32 -42.26 -30.99 50.69
CA ILE A 32 -41.44 -31.02 49.48
C ILE A 32 -39.98 -30.76 49.89
N VAL A 33 -39.13 -31.78 49.82
CA VAL A 33 -37.71 -31.65 50.20
C VAL A 33 -36.89 -30.90 49.14
N GLN A 34 -37.13 -31.18 47.85
CA GLN A 34 -36.44 -30.53 46.74
C GLN A 34 -37.21 -30.70 45.43
N THR A 35 -37.24 -29.65 44.61
CA THR A 35 -37.67 -29.72 43.20
C THR A 35 -36.44 -29.71 42.29
N LEU A 36 -36.38 -30.68 41.37
CA LEU A 36 -35.31 -30.75 40.37
C LEU A 36 -35.89 -30.50 38.99
N ILE A 37 -35.37 -29.50 38.29
CA ILE A 37 -35.67 -29.31 36.86
C ILE A 37 -34.75 -30.23 36.07
N VAL A 38 -35.32 -31.23 35.42
CA VAL A 38 -34.56 -32.23 34.63
C VAL A 38 -34.05 -31.59 33.34
N ASP A 39 -34.95 -31.14 32.47
CA ASP A 39 -34.61 -30.51 31.20
C ASP A 39 -35.62 -29.43 30.79
N ILE A 40 -35.11 -28.39 30.12
CA ILE A 40 -35.92 -27.35 29.49
C ILE A 40 -35.71 -27.52 27.98
N ILE A 41 -36.73 -28.01 27.29
CA ILE A 41 -36.69 -28.22 25.85
C ILE A 41 -37.50 -27.11 25.21
N PRO A 42 -36.87 -26.08 24.64
CA PRO A 42 -37.58 -25.09 23.86
C PRO A 42 -38.11 -25.70 22.57
N ASP A 43 -39.14 -25.06 22.02
CA ASP A 43 -39.70 -25.45 20.73
C ASP A 43 -38.63 -25.47 19.63
N GLU A 44 -38.74 -26.42 18.71
CA GLU A 44 -37.76 -26.63 17.65
C GLU A 44 -37.59 -25.39 16.77
N THR A 45 -38.68 -24.63 16.55
CA THR A 45 -38.64 -23.37 15.79
C THR A 45 -37.84 -22.29 16.51
N VAL A 46 -37.99 -22.19 17.84
CA VAL A 46 -37.26 -21.23 18.69
C VAL A 46 -35.77 -21.59 18.72
N LYS A 47 -35.45 -22.87 18.87
CA LYS A 47 -34.07 -23.36 18.90
C LYS A 47 -33.33 -23.07 17.59
N ARG A 48 -34.00 -23.25 16.45
CA ARG A 48 -33.45 -22.91 15.14
C ARG A 48 -33.23 -21.41 14.98
N ALA A 49 -34.24 -20.60 15.30
CA ALA A 49 -34.15 -19.14 15.21
C ALA A 49 -33.02 -18.58 16.09
N MET A 50 -32.86 -19.11 17.31
CA MET A 50 -31.82 -18.71 18.24
C MET A 50 -30.42 -19.07 17.73
N ASN A 51 -30.25 -20.26 17.16
CA ASN A 51 -28.99 -20.65 16.51
C ASN A 51 -28.66 -19.79 15.30
N GLU A 52 -29.65 -19.45 14.48
CA GLU A 52 -29.47 -18.56 13.33
C GLU A 52 -29.07 -17.15 13.75
N ILE A 53 -29.70 -16.58 14.78
CA ILE A 53 -29.35 -15.27 15.34
C ILE A 53 -27.92 -15.27 15.87
N ASN A 54 -27.54 -16.30 16.64
CA ASN A 54 -26.19 -16.42 17.18
C ASN A 54 -25.14 -16.62 16.08
N ALA A 55 -25.44 -17.43 15.07
CA ALA A 55 -24.58 -17.62 13.91
C ALA A 55 -24.43 -16.31 13.12
N ALA A 56 -25.52 -15.58 12.88
CA ALA A 56 -25.51 -14.31 12.18
C ALA A 56 -24.74 -13.24 12.95
N ALA A 57 -24.90 -13.15 14.27
CA ALA A 57 -24.16 -12.22 15.12
C ALA A 57 -22.65 -12.50 15.06
N ARG A 58 -22.24 -13.76 15.22
CA ARG A 58 -20.84 -14.18 15.08
C ARG A 58 -20.28 -13.89 13.69
N LEU A 59 -21.06 -14.16 12.65
CA LEU A 59 -20.67 -13.88 11.26
C LEU A 59 -20.51 -12.38 11.02
N ARG A 60 -21.38 -11.55 11.61
CA ARG A 60 -21.30 -10.08 11.50
C ARG A 60 -20.01 -9.54 12.10
N VAL A 61 -19.68 -9.97 13.33
CA VAL A 61 -18.42 -9.61 13.98
C VAL A 61 -17.24 -10.06 13.13
N ALA A 62 -17.20 -11.33 12.71
CA ALA A 62 -16.12 -11.84 11.86
C ALA A 62 -15.97 -11.09 10.53
N THR A 63 -17.08 -10.66 9.93
CA THR A 63 -17.08 -9.89 8.68
C THR A 63 -16.57 -8.47 8.89
N GLN A 64 -16.97 -7.81 9.99
CA GLN A 64 -16.47 -6.49 10.36
C GLN A 64 -14.96 -6.51 10.61
N GLU A 65 -14.47 -7.46 11.40
CA GLU A 65 -13.04 -7.64 11.67
C GLU A 65 -12.25 -7.91 10.37
N LYS A 66 -12.78 -8.75 9.48
CA LYS A 66 -12.15 -9.00 8.17
C LYS A 66 -12.10 -7.74 7.30
N ALA A 67 -13.19 -6.99 7.22
CA ALA A 67 -13.25 -5.76 6.43
C ALA A 67 -12.29 -4.69 6.97
N GLU A 68 -12.17 -4.59 8.29
CA GLU A 68 -11.22 -3.68 8.93
C GLU A 68 -9.76 -4.10 8.68
N ALA A 69 -9.46 -5.40 8.79
CA ALA A 69 -8.15 -5.93 8.45
C ALA A 69 -7.77 -5.66 6.97
N GLU A 70 -8.71 -5.86 6.05
CA GLU A 70 -8.50 -5.59 4.62
C GLU A 70 -8.27 -4.10 4.36
N LYS A 71 -9.04 -3.22 5.00
CA LYS A 71 -8.82 -1.76 4.95
C LYS A 71 -7.43 -1.38 5.44
N ILE A 72 -7.00 -1.91 6.58
CA ILE A 72 -5.66 -1.63 7.13
C ILE A 72 -4.58 -2.09 6.16
N LEU A 73 -4.71 -3.30 5.60
CA LEU A 73 -3.74 -3.85 4.66
C LEU A 73 -3.65 -3.00 3.39
N GLN A 74 -4.78 -2.54 2.85
CA GLN A 74 -4.81 -1.71 1.66
C GLN A 74 -4.20 -0.32 1.91
N VAL A 75 -4.53 0.32 3.04
CA VAL A 75 -3.94 1.62 3.41
C VAL A 75 -2.43 1.49 3.61
N LYS A 76 -1.98 0.46 4.34
CA LYS A 76 -0.55 0.24 4.56
C LYS A 76 0.23 -0.03 3.29
N ARG A 77 -0.38 -0.75 2.34
CA ARG A 77 0.21 -0.95 1.01
C ARG A 77 0.32 0.37 0.24
N ALA A 78 -0.73 1.19 0.25
CA ALA A 78 -0.72 2.48 -0.42
C ALA A 78 0.32 3.45 0.19
N GLU A 79 0.42 3.48 1.53
CA GLU A 79 1.46 4.23 2.24
C GLU A 79 2.86 3.77 1.84
N ALA A 80 3.11 2.45 1.85
CA ALA A 80 4.40 1.88 1.47
C ALA A 80 4.76 2.20 0.00
N GLU A 81 3.79 2.12 -0.92
CA GLU A 81 4.01 2.48 -2.33
C GLU A 81 4.31 3.98 -2.51
N ALA A 82 3.64 4.85 -1.74
CA ALA A 82 3.89 6.29 -1.76
C ALA A 82 5.28 6.62 -1.21
N GLU A 83 5.66 6.02 -0.07
CA GLU A 83 6.96 6.20 0.55
C GLU A 83 8.09 5.67 -0.33
N ALA A 84 7.91 4.51 -0.97
CA ALA A 84 8.88 3.96 -1.92
C ALA A 84 9.10 4.90 -3.11
N LYS A 85 8.04 5.49 -3.68
CA LYS A 85 8.16 6.48 -4.76
C LYS A 85 8.86 7.75 -4.29
N TYR A 86 8.55 8.23 -3.09
CA TYR A 86 9.20 9.40 -2.50
C TYR A 86 10.71 9.18 -2.33
N LEU A 87 11.09 8.06 -1.70
CA LEU A 87 12.50 7.70 -1.49
C LEU A 87 13.24 7.49 -2.81
N SER A 88 12.60 6.86 -3.80
CA SER A 88 13.15 6.72 -5.15
C SER A 88 13.41 8.09 -5.81
N GLY A 89 12.43 9.00 -5.75
CA GLY A 89 12.60 10.37 -6.26
C GLY A 89 13.71 11.14 -5.55
N GLN A 90 13.81 11.00 -4.22
CA GLN A 90 14.90 11.58 -3.43
C GLN A 90 16.26 11.00 -3.83
N GLY A 91 16.34 9.68 -4.06
CA GLY A 91 17.54 9.01 -4.54
C GLY A 91 18.00 9.54 -5.90
N VAL A 92 17.09 9.66 -6.86
CA VAL A 92 17.38 10.22 -8.20
C VAL A 92 17.85 11.68 -8.11
N ALA A 93 17.20 12.50 -7.27
CA ALA A 93 17.62 13.89 -7.08
C ALA A 93 19.03 13.99 -6.49
N ARG A 94 19.33 13.21 -5.44
CA ARG A 94 20.68 13.15 -4.84
C ARG A 94 21.72 12.62 -5.82
N GLN A 95 21.38 11.61 -6.60
CA GLN A 95 22.25 11.08 -7.65
C GLN A 95 22.58 12.18 -8.68
N ARG A 96 21.57 12.90 -9.18
CA ARG A 96 21.76 14.01 -10.12
C ARG A 96 22.66 15.11 -9.55
N GLN A 97 22.47 15.45 -8.28
CA GLN A 97 23.31 16.44 -7.60
C GLN A 97 24.77 15.97 -7.54
N ALA A 98 25.01 14.73 -7.10
CA ALA A 98 26.36 14.15 -7.05
C ALA A 98 27.04 14.11 -8.44
N ILE A 99 26.28 13.85 -9.51
CA ILE A 99 26.80 13.90 -10.89
C ILE A 99 27.23 15.32 -11.26
N VAL A 100 26.39 16.33 -11.00
CA VAL A 100 26.70 17.73 -11.32
C VAL A 100 27.92 18.22 -10.54
N ASP A 101 27.99 17.89 -9.25
CA ASP A 101 29.11 18.26 -8.40
C ASP A 101 30.42 17.59 -8.86
N GLY A 102 30.38 16.30 -9.21
CA GLY A 102 31.53 15.58 -9.75
C GLY A 102 31.99 16.09 -11.13
N LEU A 103 31.06 16.47 -12.01
CA LEU A 103 31.39 17.11 -13.29
C LEU A 103 32.03 18.48 -13.08
N ARG A 104 31.50 19.29 -12.17
CA ARG A 104 32.08 20.59 -11.81
C ARG A 104 33.52 20.43 -11.29
N GLU A 105 33.75 19.49 -10.39
CA GLU A 105 35.09 19.20 -9.87
C GLU A 105 36.04 18.73 -10.98
N SER A 106 35.57 17.87 -11.88
CA SER A 106 36.33 17.38 -13.03
C SER A 106 36.75 18.52 -13.96
N VAL A 107 35.85 19.47 -14.24
CA VAL A 107 36.13 20.65 -15.07
C VAL A 107 37.17 21.55 -14.41
N LEU A 108 37.06 21.81 -13.11
CA LEU A 108 38.03 22.62 -12.36
C LEU A 108 39.42 21.96 -12.35
N ASN A 109 39.49 20.66 -12.01
CA ASN A 109 40.75 19.92 -11.96
C ASN A 109 41.44 19.87 -13.33
N PHE A 110 40.69 19.67 -14.40
CA PHE A 110 41.26 19.59 -15.75
C PHE A 110 41.75 20.96 -16.25
N SER A 111 41.01 22.03 -15.95
CA SER A 111 41.40 23.41 -16.29
C SER A 111 42.66 23.86 -15.53
N HIS A 112 42.85 23.41 -14.29
CA HIS A 112 44.06 23.71 -13.50
C HIS A 112 45.30 22.92 -13.94
N ASN A 113 45.13 21.68 -14.40
CA ASN A 113 46.25 20.78 -14.72
C ASN A 113 46.73 20.82 -16.18
N VAL A 114 45.93 21.39 -17.10
CA VAL A 114 46.27 21.48 -18.53
C VAL A 114 46.23 22.95 -18.97
N PRO A 115 47.38 23.60 -19.22
CA PRO A 115 47.40 25.00 -19.65
C PRO A 115 46.77 25.15 -21.04
N GLY A 116 45.80 26.07 -21.17
CA GLY A 116 45.20 26.45 -22.45
C GLY A 116 43.85 25.81 -22.77
N THR A 117 43.30 24.97 -21.90
CA THR A 117 41.96 24.40 -22.07
C THR A 117 40.89 25.29 -21.46
N THR A 118 39.81 25.50 -22.19
CA THR A 118 38.63 26.23 -21.70
C THR A 118 37.60 25.27 -21.14
N ALA A 119 36.71 25.74 -20.25
CA ALA A 119 35.60 24.94 -19.73
C ALA A 119 34.71 24.35 -20.84
N LYS A 120 34.69 24.99 -22.02
CA LYS A 120 33.99 24.52 -23.22
C LYS A 120 34.62 23.25 -23.80
N ASP A 121 35.95 23.19 -23.88
CA ASP A 121 36.67 22.03 -24.43
C ASP A 121 36.46 20.78 -23.55
N VAL A 122 36.39 20.97 -22.23
CA VAL A 122 36.10 19.88 -21.28
C VAL A 122 34.65 19.40 -21.44
N LEU A 123 33.70 20.32 -21.59
CA LEU A 123 32.30 19.97 -21.81
C LEU A 123 32.10 19.20 -23.12
N ASP A 124 32.76 19.62 -24.19
CA ASP A 124 32.72 18.95 -25.49
C ASP A 124 33.30 17.51 -25.41
N MET A 125 34.38 17.31 -24.66
CA MET A 125 34.95 15.98 -24.41
C MET A 125 34.04 15.08 -23.55
N VAL A 126 33.35 15.64 -22.56
CA VAL A 126 32.34 14.93 -21.74
C VAL A 126 31.16 14.50 -22.60
N LEU A 127 30.65 15.38 -23.48
CA LEU A 127 29.56 15.07 -24.41
C LEU A 127 29.94 13.94 -25.38
N LEU A 128 31.17 13.96 -25.90
CA LEU A 128 31.68 12.90 -26.77
C LEU A 128 31.76 11.56 -26.02
N THR A 129 32.22 11.56 -24.77
CA THR A 129 32.29 10.36 -23.92
C THR A 129 30.90 9.81 -23.62
N GLN A 130 29.95 10.68 -23.26
CA GLN A 130 28.56 10.31 -23.01
C GLN A 130 27.89 9.72 -24.26
N TYR A 131 28.20 10.25 -25.44
CA TYR A 131 27.74 9.69 -26.71
C TYR A 131 28.25 8.26 -26.92
N PHE A 132 29.53 7.98 -26.64
CA PHE A 132 30.05 6.61 -26.74
C PHE A 132 29.52 5.66 -25.67
N ASP A 133 29.35 6.12 -24.43
CA ASP A 133 28.76 5.31 -23.35
C ASP A 133 27.30 4.96 -23.67
N THR A 134 26.52 5.91 -24.16
CA THR A 134 25.14 5.65 -24.60
C THR A 134 25.09 4.67 -25.77
N MET A 135 26.00 4.78 -26.75
CA MET A 135 26.12 3.78 -27.82
C MET A 135 26.53 2.40 -27.28
N ARG A 136 27.42 2.33 -26.29
CA ARG A 136 27.82 1.07 -25.66
C ARG A 136 26.67 0.41 -24.92
N ASP A 137 25.90 1.19 -24.15
CA ASP A 137 24.74 0.69 -23.40
C ASP A 137 23.62 0.20 -24.34
N ILE A 138 23.37 0.93 -25.43
CA ILE A 138 22.43 0.53 -26.49
C ILE A 138 22.91 -0.77 -27.17
N GLY A 139 24.21 -0.91 -27.41
CA GLY A 139 24.82 -2.11 -28.00
C GLY A 139 24.87 -3.32 -27.07
N ALA A 140 24.95 -3.09 -25.75
CA ALA A 140 24.97 -4.16 -24.74
C ALA A 140 23.58 -4.70 -24.38
N SER A 141 22.51 -3.96 -24.68
CA SER A 141 21.14 -4.40 -24.44
C SER A 141 20.70 -5.40 -25.52
N ALA A 142 20.57 -6.69 -25.15
CA ALA A 142 20.27 -7.81 -26.04
C ALA A 142 18.91 -7.75 -26.79
N LYS A 143 18.08 -6.73 -26.55
CA LYS A 143 16.78 -6.48 -27.23
C LYS A 143 16.77 -5.20 -28.08
N SER A 144 17.92 -4.71 -28.52
CA SER A 144 17.99 -3.48 -29.32
C SER A 144 17.45 -3.74 -30.74
N SER A 145 16.19 -3.35 -30.97
CA SER A 145 15.60 -3.26 -32.30
C SER A 145 16.35 -2.19 -33.09
N THR A 146 17.10 -2.61 -34.12
CA THR A 146 17.88 -1.80 -35.07
C THR A 146 17.62 -0.29 -35.01
N VAL A 147 18.47 0.45 -34.28
CA VAL A 147 18.46 1.92 -34.26
C VAL A 147 19.40 2.41 -35.37
N PHE A 148 18.85 3.00 -36.43
CA PHE A 148 19.64 3.64 -37.48
C PHE A 148 20.20 4.97 -36.95
N ILE A 149 21.47 4.98 -36.56
CA ILE A 149 22.21 6.19 -36.22
C ILE A 149 22.82 6.74 -37.52
N PRO A 150 22.44 7.94 -37.98
CA PRO A 150 23.08 8.57 -39.13
C PRO A 150 24.54 8.88 -38.76
N HIS A 151 25.48 8.10 -39.31
CA HIS A 151 26.92 8.23 -39.07
C HIS A 151 27.58 8.94 -40.25
N GLY A 152 27.22 10.20 -40.47
CA GLY A 152 27.93 11.11 -41.36
C GLY A 152 28.71 12.14 -40.55
N PRO A 153 29.88 12.64 -41.02
CA PRO A 153 30.63 13.71 -40.35
C PRO A 153 29.81 14.99 -40.07
N GLY A 154 28.71 15.20 -40.80
CA GLY A 154 27.76 16.30 -40.60
C GLY A 154 26.58 15.99 -39.68
N ALA A 155 26.31 14.73 -39.34
CA ALA A 155 25.08 14.35 -38.61
C ALA A 155 25.04 14.91 -37.19
N VAL A 156 26.19 14.99 -36.51
CA VAL A 156 26.28 15.61 -35.18
C VAL A 156 26.04 17.12 -35.25
N ARG A 157 26.50 17.78 -36.32
CA ARG A 157 26.25 19.21 -36.55
C ARG A 157 24.77 19.47 -36.82
N ASP A 158 24.15 18.64 -37.65
CA ASP A 158 22.74 18.77 -38.00
C ASP A 158 21.83 18.55 -36.78
N ILE A 159 22.16 17.58 -35.91
CA ILE A 159 21.45 17.38 -34.63
C ILE A 159 21.65 18.59 -33.70
N ALA A 160 22.87 19.11 -33.58
CA ALA A 160 23.16 20.27 -32.76
C ALA A 160 22.46 21.55 -33.27
N GLU A 161 22.37 21.75 -34.59
CA GLU A 161 21.63 22.85 -35.20
C GLU A 161 20.13 22.72 -34.99
N GLN A 162 19.56 21.52 -35.12
CA GLN A 162 18.14 21.27 -34.88
C GLN A 162 17.74 21.53 -33.42
N ILE A 163 18.55 21.09 -32.45
CA ILE A 163 18.31 21.36 -31.02
C ILE A 163 18.38 22.87 -30.74
N ARG A 164 19.36 23.57 -31.31
CA ARG A 164 19.52 25.02 -31.14
C ARG A 164 18.34 25.79 -31.73
N ASN A 165 17.91 25.45 -32.95
CA ASN A 165 16.78 26.11 -33.60
C ASN A 165 15.46 25.83 -32.87
N GLY A 166 15.27 24.61 -32.34
CA GLY A 166 14.10 24.28 -31.52
C GLY A 166 14.04 25.09 -30.22
N LEU A 167 15.17 25.29 -29.55
CA LEU A 167 15.28 26.14 -28.35
C LEU A 167 14.99 27.63 -28.67
N LEU A 168 15.60 28.18 -29.72
CA LEU A 168 15.38 29.57 -30.14
C LEU A 168 13.94 29.84 -30.57
N GLN A 169 13.29 28.88 -31.23
CA GLN A 169 11.89 29.00 -31.62
C GLN A 169 10.93 28.88 -30.44
N GLY A 170 11.27 28.06 -29.44
CA GLY A 170 10.57 28.02 -28.15
C GLY A 170 10.70 29.33 -27.37
N GLU A 171 11.89 29.94 -27.38
CA GLU A 171 12.16 31.23 -26.72
C GLU A 171 11.40 32.39 -27.41
N ALA A 172 11.40 32.43 -28.74
CA ALA A 172 10.65 33.42 -29.53
C ALA A 172 9.12 33.28 -29.37
N ALA A 173 8.62 32.05 -29.21
CA ALA A 173 7.21 31.81 -28.89
C ALA A 173 6.85 32.23 -27.46
N SER A 174 7.79 32.08 -26.51
CA SER A 174 7.61 32.53 -25.12
C SER A 174 7.70 34.04 -24.93
N SER A 175 8.31 34.78 -25.87
CA SER A 175 8.40 36.25 -25.83
C SER A 175 7.25 36.97 -26.53
N MET A 176 6.37 36.26 -27.24
CA MET A 176 5.17 36.81 -27.91
C MET A 176 3.87 36.62 -27.10
N LEU A 177 3.94 36.01 -25.91
CA LEU A 177 2.89 35.95 -24.90
C LEU A 177 3.19 36.93 -23.76
#